data_AF-A0A940VPU1-F1
#
_entry.id   AF-A0A940VPU1-F1
#
_cell.length_a   1.000
_cell.length_b   1.000
_cell.length_c   1.000
_cell.angle_alpha   90.00
_cell.angle_beta   90.00
_cell.angle_gamma   90.00
#
_symmetry.space_group_name_H-M   'P 1'
#
loop_
_entity.id
_entity.type
_entity.pdbx_description
1 polymer ?
#
loop_
_entity_poly.entity_id
_entity_poly.type
_entity_poly.pdbx_seq_one_letter_code
_entity_poly.pdbx_strand_id
1 'polypeptide(L)'
;AVALAEAFKCGVNDLPLTLVLSWYEQKAVAILLTLLSLDIRNIYIGPSLPAFFSPDVLQVLVDKFKIKVISTPEKDLEAILGADALKA
;
A
#
# COMPACT_ATOMS: atom_id res chain seq x y z
N ALA A 1 -3.42 0.20 -13.59
CA ALA A 1 -3.75 1.37 -12.76
C ALA A 1 -3.79 2.65 -13.58
N VAL A 2 -2.70 3.06 -14.26
CA VAL A 2 -2.65 4.33 -15.03
C VAL A 2 -3.78 4.46 -16.07
N ALA A 3 -4.01 3.45 -16.91
CA ALA A 3 -5.09 3.49 -17.90
C ALA A 3 -6.49 3.59 -17.24
N LEU A 4 -6.67 3.02 -16.04
CA LEU A 4 -7.92 3.12 -15.30
C LEU A 4 -8.10 4.54 -14.74
N ALA A 5 -7.05 5.12 -14.17
CA ALA A 5 -7.03 6.50 -13.69
C ALA A 5 -7.33 7.49 -14.82
N GLU A 6 -6.77 7.26 -16.01
CA GLU A 6 -7.07 8.04 -17.22
C GLU A 6 -8.55 7.93 -17.62
N ALA A 7 -9.11 6.72 -17.64
CA ALA A 7 -10.52 6.49 -17.95
C ALA A 7 -11.47 7.20 -16.96
N PHE A 8 -11.11 7.25 -15.67
CA PHE A 8 -11.86 7.95 -14.63
C PHE A 8 -11.49 9.43 -14.46
N LYS A 9 -10.51 9.94 -15.22
CA LYS A 9 -9.99 11.32 -15.12
C LYS A 9 -9.57 11.70 -13.69
N CYS A 10 -8.89 10.79 -12.98
CA CYS A 10 -8.39 11.00 -11.62
C CYS A 10 -6.91 10.59 -11.49
N GLY A 11 -6.30 10.84 -10.34
CA GLY A 11 -4.98 10.32 -10.02
C GLY A 11 -5.03 8.82 -9.68
N VAL A 12 -3.91 8.11 -9.78
CA VAL A 12 -3.85 6.67 -9.44
C VAL A 12 -4.22 6.43 -7.96
N ASN A 13 -3.86 7.35 -7.07
CA ASN A 13 -4.19 7.28 -5.65
C ASN A 13 -5.68 7.56 -5.35
N ASP A 14 -6.44 8.09 -6.32
CA ASP A 14 -7.88 8.36 -6.18
C ASP A 14 -8.73 7.18 -6.68
N LEU A 15 -8.10 6.15 -7.25
CA LEU A 15 -8.80 4.95 -7.67
C LEU A 15 -9.32 4.17 -6.46
N PRO A 16 -10.47 3.48 -6.58
CA PRO A 16 -10.92 2.49 -5.59
C PRO A 16 -10.06 1.22 -5.70
N LEU A 17 -8.76 1.36 -5.46
CA LEU A 17 -7.74 0.33 -5.61
C LEU A 17 -6.85 0.34 -4.37
N THR A 18 -6.79 -0.80 -3.68
CA THR A 18 -5.85 -1.01 -2.59
C THR A 18 -4.73 -1.96 -3.04
N LEU A 19 -3.49 -1.60 -2.72
CA LEU A 19 -2.33 -2.46 -2.95
C LEU A 19 -1.93 -3.16 -1.64
N VAL A 20 -2.04 -4.49 -1.65
CA VAL A 20 -1.49 -5.36 -0.60
C VAL A 20 -0.28 -6.09 -1.18
N LEU A 21 0.92 -5.62 -0.84
CA LEU A 21 2.19 -6.07 -1.39
C LEU A 21 2.85 -7.08 -0.44
N SER A 22 2.80 -8.35 -0.82
CA SER A 22 3.58 -9.40 -0.18
C SER A 22 5.02 -9.38 -0.72
N TRP A 23 6.01 -9.39 0.17
CA TRP A 23 7.42 -9.42 -0.21
C TRP A 23 8.15 -10.58 0.45
N TYR A 24 9.31 -10.94 -0.12
CA TYR A 24 10.22 -11.93 0.46
C TYR A 24 11.68 -11.59 0.15
N GLU A 25 11.96 -11.21 -1.09
CA GLU A 25 13.33 -10.97 -1.56
C GLU A 25 13.52 -9.55 -2.11
N GLN A 26 14.75 -9.24 -2.54
CA GLN A 26 15.16 -7.89 -2.95
C GLN A 26 14.44 -7.34 -4.20
N LYS A 27 13.91 -8.16 -5.12
CA LYS A 27 13.19 -7.65 -6.29
C LYS A 27 11.87 -7.03 -5.86
N ALA A 28 11.21 -7.60 -4.84
CA ALA A 28 10.04 -6.97 -4.23
C ALA A 28 10.37 -5.60 -3.60
N VAL A 29 11.59 -5.41 -3.08
CA VAL A 29 12.06 -4.09 -2.61
C VAL A 29 12.22 -3.11 -3.77
N ALA A 30 12.77 -3.55 -4.91
CA ALA A 30 12.84 -2.71 -6.10
C ALA A 30 11.45 -2.29 -6.62
N ILE A 31 10.47 -3.20 -6.56
CA ILE A 31 9.07 -2.89 -6.88
C ILE A 31 8.51 -1.85 -5.91
N LEU A 32 8.71 -2.03 -4.60
CA LEU A 32 8.29 -1.05 -3.59
C LEU A 32 8.88 0.33 -3.88
N LEU A 33 10.19 0.44 -4.09
CA LEU A 33 10.85 1.70 -4.41
C LEU A 33 10.33 2.34 -5.70
N THR A 34 9.97 1.53 -6.69
CA THR A 34 9.34 2.01 -7.94
C THR A 34 7.93 2.56 -7.69
N LEU A 35 7.14 1.89 -6.85
CA LEU A 35 5.82 2.40 -6.47
C LEU A 35 5.95 3.73 -5.70
N LEU A 36 6.91 3.82 -4.78
CA LEU A 36 7.21 5.05 -4.05
C LEU A 36 7.69 6.18 -4.96
N SER A 37 8.54 5.90 -5.96
CA SER A 37 9.01 6.91 -6.91
C SER A 37 7.91 7.43 -7.84
N LEU A 38 6.89 6.60 -8.10
CA LEU A 38 5.66 6.98 -8.81
C LEU A 38 4.62 7.65 -7.90
N ASP A 39 4.98 7.98 -6.65
CA ASP A 39 4.11 8.58 -5.63
C ASP A 39 2.84 7.75 -5.35
N ILE A 40 2.94 6.43 -5.44
CA ILE A 40 1.86 5.52 -5.02
C ILE A 40 1.84 5.42 -3.50
N ARG A 41 0.66 5.62 -2.91
CA ARG A 41 0.46 5.72 -1.46
C ARG A 41 -0.50 4.65 -0.94
N ASN A 42 -0.62 4.55 0.38
CA ASN A 42 -1.56 3.64 1.07
C ASN A 42 -1.31 2.14 0.79
N ILE A 43 -0.05 1.76 0.61
CA ILE A 43 0.34 0.37 0.35
C ILE A 43 0.41 -0.40 1.68
N TYR A 44 -0.25 -1.55 1.73
CA TYR A 44 -0.09 -2.53 2.79
C TYR A 44 1.09 -3.44 2.47
N ILE A 45 2.02 -3.66 3.41
CA ILE A 45 3.21 -4.48 3.23
C ILE A 45 3.30 -5.61 4.26
N GLY A 46 3.69 -6.80 3.82
CA GLY A 46 3.84 -7.97 4.67
C GLY A 46 4.64 -9.11 4.02
N PRO A 47 4.93 -10.21 4.75
CA PRO A 47 4.34 -10.56 6.05
C PRO A 47 4.96 -9.83 7.25
N SER A 48 6.16 -9.27 7.09
CA SER A 48 6.83 -8.45 8.09
C SER A 48 7.39 -7.18 7.44
N LEU A 49 7.83 -6.22 8.25
CA LEU A 49 8.64 -5.12 7.71
C LEU A 49 10.04 -5.62 7.33
N PRO A 50 10.60 -5.15 6.20
CA PRO A 50 11.99 -5.41 5.91
C PRO A 50 12.92 -4.91 7.02
N ALA A 51 13.78 -5.81 7.52
CA ALA A 51 14.65 -5.53 8.67
C ALA A 51 15.67 -4.41 8.44
N PHE A 52 15.89 -4.00 7.18
CA PHE A 52 16.80 -2.92 6.82
C PHE A 52 16.19 -1.52 6.98
N PHE A 53 14.89 -1.39 7.28
CA PHE A 53 14.31 -0.10 7.61
C PHE A 53 14.64 0.27 9.07
N SER A 54 15.38 1.37 9.24
CA SER A 54 15.48 2.01 10.54
C SER A 54 14.13 2.63 10.95
N PRO A 55 13.89 2.85 12.25
CA PRO A 55 12.67 3.52 12.72
C PRO A 55 12.42 4.87 12.04
N ASP A 56 13.47 5.70 11.88
CA ASP A 56 13.34 7.02 11.25
C ASP A 56 12.96 6.92 9.76
N VAL A 57 13.55 5.96 9.04
CA VAL A 57 13.20 5.71 7.63
C VAL A 57 11.76 5.23 7.53
N LEU A 58 11.36 4.29 8.40
CA LEU A 58 9.99 3.81 8.44
C LEU A 58 9.00 4.95 8.72
N GLN A 59 9.32 5.85 9.65
CA GLN A 59 8.47 7.00 9.96
C GLN A 59 8.28 7.92 8.74
N VAL A 60 9.35 8.19 7.98
CA VAL A 60 9.25 8.93 6.71
C VAL A 60 8.34 8.22 5.72
N LEU A 61 8.42 6.90 5.61
CA LEU A 61 7.57 6.10 4.71
C LEU A 61 6.09 6.16 5.13
N VAL A 62 5.82 6.10 6.44
CA VAL A 62 4.46 6.24 6.99
C VAL A 62 3.93 7.65 6.74
N ASP A 63 4.72 8.69 7.03
CA ASP A 63 4.25 10.07 6.94
C ASP A 63 3.99 10.51 5.51
N LYS A 64 4.93 10.22 4.60
CA LYS A 64 4.87 10.66 3.20
C LYS A 64 4.01 9.75 2.32
N PHE A 65 4.16 8.44 2.46
CA PHE A 65 3.56 7.46 1.54
C PHE A 65 2.41 6.66 2.15
N LYS A 66 2.13 6.86 3.45
CA LYS A 66 1.05 6.15 4.15
C LYS A 66 1.22 4.63 4.07
N ILE A 67 2.47 4.15 4.14
CA ILE A 67 2.76 2.71 4.24
C ILE A 67 2.11 2.13 5.50
N LYS A 68 1.48 0.96 5.36
CA LYS A 68 0.85 0.22 6.45
C LYS A 68 1.44 -1.18 6.52
N VAL A 69 1.72 -1.67 7.71
CA VAL A 69 2.03 -3.09 7.91
C VAL A 69 0.71 -3.84 7.95
N ILE A 70 0.64 -5.00 7.28
CA ILE A 70 -0.54 -5.87 7.37
C ILE A 70 -0.81 -6.29 8.83
N SER A 71 -2.06 -6.60 9.15
CA SER A 71 -2.48 -7.08 10.46
C SER A 71 -3.06 -8.49 10.38
N THR A 72 -4.32 -8.68 10.76
CA THR A 72 -5.07 -9.90 10.45
C THR A 72 -5.93 -9.67 9.20
N PRO A 73 -6.24 -10.72 8.42
CA PRO A 73 -7.06 -10.57 7.22
C PRO A 73 -8.39 -9.84 7.48
N GLU A 74 -9.06 -10.12 8.59
CA GLU A 74 -10.35 -9.54 8.93
C GLU A 74 -10.23 -8.03 9.16
N LYS A 75 -9.23 -7.60 9.94
CA LYS A 75 -8.98 -6.19 10.24
C LYS A 75 -8.55 -5.41 9.01
N ASP A 76 -7.70 -6.01 8.18
CA ASP A 76 -7.23 -5.37 6.95
C ASP A 76 -8.38 -5.23 5.95
N LEU A 77 -9.21 -6.26 5.76
CA LEU A 77 -10.37 -6.19 4.88
C LEU A 77 -11.41 -5.17 5.36
N GLU A 78 -11.68 -5.10 6.67
CA GLU A 78 -12.55 -4.08 7.26
C GLU A 78 -12.04 -2.67 6.97
N ALA A 79 -10.73 -2.44 7.15
CA ALA A 79 -10.11 -1.14 6.87
C ALA A 79 -10.09 -0.79 5.37
N ILE A 80 -9.99 -1.79 4.49
CA ILE A 80 -9.88 -1.61 3.04
C ILE A 80 -11.24 -1.35 2.38
N LEU A 81 -12.25 -2.12 2.76
CA LEU A 81 -13.58 -2.08 2.13
C LEU A 81 -14.54 -1.12 2.84
N GLY A 82 -14.25 -0.79 4.11
CA GLY A 82 -15.15 -0.03 4.98
C GLY A 82 -16.26 -0.91 5.57
N ALA A 83 -16.78 -0.52 6.74
CA ALA A 83 -17.74 -1.31 7.52
C ALA A 83 -19.07 -1.60 6.82
N ASP A 84 -19.43 -0.83 5.80
CA ASP A 84 -20.70 -0.98 5.09
C ASP A 84 -20.61 -1.97 3.91
N ALA A 85 -19.43 -2.18 3.35
CA ALA A 85 -19.21 -3.12 2.24
C ALA A 85 -19.20 -4.59 2.71
N LEU A 86 -18.94 -4.85 3.99
CA LEU A 86 -18.91 -6.20 4.58
C LEU A 86 -20.29 -6.70 5.06
N LYS A 87 -21.34 -5.87 4.96
CA LYS A 87 -22.72 -6.20 5.39
C LYS A 87 -23.64 -6.61 4.24
N ALA A 88 -23.16 -6.54 2.99
CA ALA A 88 -23.87 -6.97 1.79
C ALA A 88 -23.57 -8.45 1.48
#